data_AF-A0A9E5KLD2-F1
#
_entry.id   AF-A0A9E5KLD2-F1
#
_cell.length_a   1.000
_cell.length_b   1.000
_cell.length_c   1.000
_cell.angle_alpha   90.00
_cell.angle_beta   90.00
_cell.angle_gamma   90.00
#
_symmetry.space_group_name_H-M   'P 1'
#
loop_
_entity.id
_entity.type
_entity.pdbx_description
1 polymer ?
#
loop_
_entity_poly.entity_id
_entity_poly.type
_entity_poly.pdbx_seq_one_letter_code
_entity_poly.pdbx_strand_id
1 'polypeptide(L)'
;MTNEQKRQYRNMAKTASWTMVSRITGLVRDQVTTAMFGAGHVGAAFLFAFQIPNLFRRLLGEGALTAATVPVLAAKTDEGGRPAAFAFLNYILRRMLPWMIGLTLLAIGVALGWLLLATNLENQYAAELTIWCMPYMPIICIAALFTSAVNLCGRFGLAEIASS
;
A
#
# COMPACT_ATOMS: atom_id res chain seq x y z
N MET A 1 -26.88 26.69 15.55
CA MET A 1 -25.85 25.89 14.84
C MET A 1 -25.33 26.71 13.68
N THR A 2 -24.04 27.07 13.69
CA THR A 2 -23.40 27.90 12.66
C THR A 2 -23.21 27.14 11.35
N ASN A 3 -23.19 27.85 10.20
CA ASN A 3 -23.03 27.23 8.87
C ASN A 3 -21.74 26.40 8.73
N GLU A 4 -20.69 26.74 9.47
CA GLU A 4 -19.45 25.94 9.54
C GLU A 4 -19.66 24.56 10.18
N GLN A 5 -20.44 24.47 11.26
CA GLN A 5 -20.76 23.18 11.89
C GLN A 5 -21.51 22.26 10.91
N LYS A 6 -22.51 22.77 10.18
CA LYS A 6 -23.21 21.99 9.15
C LYS A 6 -22.28 21.49 8.04
N ARG A 7 -21.30 22.31 7.63
CA ARG A 7 -20.30 21.94 6.61
C ARG A 7 -19.34 20.87 7.13
N GLN A 8 -18.89 20.95 8.39
CA GLN A 8 -18.07 19.92 9.02
C GLN A 8 -18.82 18.59 9.17
N TYR A 9 -20.06 18.60 9.66
CA TYR A 9 -20.90 17.39 9.77
C TYR A 9 -21.13 16.72 8.41
N ARG A 10 -21.38 17.50 7.35
CA ARG A 10 -21.54 16.97 5.98
C ARG A 10 -20.26 16.33 5.44
N ASN A 11 -19.09 16.91 5.75
CA ASN A 11 -17.80 16.36 5.35
C ASN A 11 -17.48 15.08 6.13
N MET A 12 -17.74 15.06 7.44
CA MET A 12 -17.60 13.87 8.29
C MET A 12 -18.52 12.75 7.82
N ALA A 13 -19.79 13.06 7.52
CA ALA A 13 -20.76 12.10 7.00
C ALA A 13 -20.31 11.52 5.65
N LYS A 14 -19.76 12.35 4.75
CA LYS A 14 -19.17 11.89 3.47
C LYS A 14 -18.01 10.93 3.69
N THR A 15 -17.03 11.28 4.53
CA THR A 15 -15.87 10.41 4.77
C THR A 15 -16.30 9.10 5.45
N ALA A 16 -17.26 9.16 6.38
CA ALA A 16 -17.83 7.98 7.02
C ALA A 16 -18.56 7.08 6.01
N SER A 17 -19.36 7.65 5.09
CA SER A 17 -20.02 6.86 4.05
C SER A 17 -19.02 6.20 3.11
N TRP A 18 -17.98 6.92 2.68
CA TRP A 18 -16.91 6.36 1.86
C TRP A 18 -16.13 5.26 2.59
N THR A 19 -15.92 5.41 3.90
CA THR A 19 -15.29 4.37 4.73
C THR A 19 -16.17 3.13 4.85
N MET A 20 -17.48 3.29 5.02
CA MET A 20 -18.43 2.18 5.15
C MET A 20 -18.55 1.41 3.84
N VAL A 21 -18.64 2.12 2.71
CA VAL A 21 -18.62 1.50 1.37
C VAL A 21 -17.34 0.68 1.18
N SER A 22 -16.17 1.24 1.51
CA SER A 22 -14.89 0.53 1.41
C SER A 22 -14.85 -0.76 2.27
N ARG A 23 -15.42 -0.71 3.49
CA ARG A 23 -15.53 -1.90 4.35
C ARG A 23 -16.45 -2.96 3.77
N ILE A 24 -17.61 -2.56 3.24
CA ILE A 24 -18.57 -3.49 2.62
C ILE A 24 -17.95 -4.13 1.38
N THR A 25 -17.31 -3.36 0.52
CA THR A 25 -16.59 -3.89 -0.66
C THR A 25 -15.45 -4.82 -0.23
N GLY A 26 -14.73 -4.50 0.84
CA GLY A 26 -13.72 -5.38 1.43
C GLY A 26 -14.30 -6.71 1.94
N LEU A 27 -15.43 -6.66 2.63
CA LEU A 27 -16.14 -7.85 3.12
C LEU A 27 -16.66 -8.72 1.97
N VAL A 28 -17.20 -8.10 0.92
CA VAL A 28 -17.63 -8.82 -0.28
C VAL A 28 -16.44 -9.47 -0.98
N ARG A 29 -15.31 -8.77 -1.12
CA ARG A 29 -14.08 -9.35 -1.67
C ARG A 29 -13.62 -10.55 -0.86
N ASP A 30 -13.61 -10.44 0.47
CA ASP A 30 -13.14 -11.52 1.34
C ASP A 30 -14.11 -12.73 1.30
N GLN A 31 -15.42 -12.48 1.23
CA GLN A 31 -16.45 -13.51 1.00
C GLN A 31 -16.29 -14.19 -0.37
N VAL A 32 -16.06 -13.42 -1.44
CA VAL A 32 -15.84 -13.97 -2.80
C VAL A 32 -14.53 -14.75 -2.85
N THR A 33 -13.47 -14.28 -2.20
CA THR A 33 -12.20 -15.01 -2.08
C THR A 33 -12.40 -16.32 -1.34
N THR A 34 -13.16 -16.32 -0.24
CA THR A 34 -13.53 -17.53 0.51
C THR A 34 -14.44 -18.47 -0.28
N ALA A 35 -15.33 -17.93 -1.14
CA ALA A 35 -16.21 -18.73 -1.99
C ALA A 35 -15.49 -19.34 -3.21
N MET A 36 -14.51 -18.63 -3.78
CA MET A 36 -13.72 -19.06 -4.94
C MET A 36 -12.62 -20.07 -4.55
N PHE A 37 -11.93 -19.83 -3.43
CA PHE A 37 -10.85 -20.70 -2.94
C PHE A 37 -11.33 -21.71 -1.88
N GLY A 38 -12.57 -21.58 -1.40
CA GLY A 38 -13.15 -22.38 -0.31
C GLY A 38 -12.66 -21.96 1.08
N ALA A 39 -13.36 -22.39 2.13
CA ALA A 39 -12.89 -22.30 3.53
C ALA A 39 -11.77 -23.33 3.83
N GLY A 40 -10.94 -23.65 2.83
CA GLY A 40 -9.87 -24.65 2.90
C GLY A 40 -8.48 -24.00 2.96
N HIS A 41 -7.45 -24.82 3.17
CA HIS A 41 -6.08 -24.35 3.39
C HIS A 41 -5.49 -23.52 2.22
N VAL A 42 -6.04 -23.63 1.01
CA VAL A 42 -5.68 -22.78 -0.14
C VAL A 42 -5.99 -21.30 0.11
N GLY A 43 -7.13 -20.99 0.74
CA GLY A 43 -7.50 -19.62 1.10
C GLY A 43 -6.58 -19.02 2.15
N ALA A 44 -6.17 -19.83 3.15
CA ALA A 44 -5.21 -19.40 4.17
C ALA A 44 -3.82 -19.09 3.57
N ALA A 45 -3.37 -19.92 2.63
CA ALA A 45 -2.13 -19.72 1.91
C ALA A 45 -2.15 -18.47 1.01
N PHE A 46 -3.25 -18.24 0.30
CA PHE A 46 -3.47 -17.02 -0.47
C PHE A 46 -3.40 -15.78 0.43
N LEU A 47 -4.12 -15.79 1.57
CA LEU A 47 -4.11 -14.67 2.51
C LEU A 47 -2.70 -14.39 3.03
N PHE A 48 -1.93 -15.42 3.36
CA PHE A 48 -0.55 -15.28 3.80
C PHE A 48 0.35 -14.69 2.70
N ALA A 49 0.24 -15.21 1.48
CA ALA A 49 0.98 -14.71 0.31
C ALA A 49 0.67 -13.23 0.00
N PHE A 50 -0.60 -12.83 0.10
CA PHE A 50 -1.03 -11.44 -0.14
C PHE A 50 -0.73 -10.49 1.02
N GLN A 51 -0.56 -11.01 2.24
CA GLN A 51 -0.32 -10.16 3.41
C GLN A 51 1.01 -9.42 3.31
N ILE A 52 2.07 -10.08 2.86
CA ILE A 52 3.41 -9.48 2.77
C ILE A 52 3.40 -8.24 1.85
N PRO A 53 2.99 -8.33 0.57
CA PRO A 53 2.89 -7.15 -0.30
C PRO A 53 2.00 -6.04 0.27
N ASN A 54 0.87 -6.42 0.87
CA ASN A 54 -0.09 -5.47 1.40
C ASN A 54 0.42 -4.74 2.64
N LEU A 55 1.23 -5.39 3.48
CA LEU A 55 1.92 -4.75 4.60
C LEU A 55 2.92 -3.70 4.10
N PHE A 56 3.75 -4.03 3.11
CA PHE A 56 4.68 -3.07 2.52
C PHE A 56 3.95 -1.87 1.88
N ARG A 57 2.86 -2.12 1.13
CA ARG A 57 1.99 -1.06 0.61
C ARG A 57 1.52 -0.11 1.72
N ARG A 58 1.02 -0.67 2.83
CA ARG A 58 0.52 0.14 3.96
C ARG A 58 1.65 0.89 4.67
N LEU A 59 2.82 0.28 4.83
CA LEU A 59 3.98 0.95 5.45
C LEU A 59 4.47 2.14 4.62
N LEU A 60 4.50 2.00 3.29
CA LEU A 60 4.96 3.03 2.36
C LEU A 60 3.91 4.10 2.04
N GLY A 61 2.63 3.73 2.01
CA GLY A 61 1.52 4.61 1.63
C GLY A 61 0.71 5.22 2.78
N GLU A 62 0.58 4.53 3.91
CA GLU A 62 -0.31 4.92 5.02
C GLU A 62 0.43 5.27 6.32
N GLY A 63 1.56 4.62 6.66
CA GLY A 63 1.94 4.47 8.07
C GLY A 63 3.25 5.11 8.56
N ALA A 64 4.39 4.84 7.92
CA ALA A 64 5.69 5.12 8.54
C ALA A 64 6.61 5.96 7.66
N LEU A 65 6.72 5.60 6.38
CA LEU A 65 7.60 6.33 5.48
C LEU A 65 7.11 7.75 5.27
N THR A 66 5.78 7.94 5.12
CA THR A 66 5.15 9.25 5.01
C THR A 66 5.51 10.13 6.20
N ALA A 67 5.30 9.68 7.44
CA ALA A 67 5.60 10.47 8.64
C ALA A 67 7.07 10.93 8.72
N ALA A 68 8.01 10.08 8.29
CA ALA A 68 9.43 10.42 8.26
C ALA A 68 9.84 11.29 7.07
N THR A 69 9.16 11.18 5.92
CA THR A 69 9.47 11.94 4.70
C THR A 69 8.80 13.30 4.63
N VAL A 70 7.69 13.50 5.36
CA VAL A 70 6.98 14.78 5.48
C VAL A 70 7.91 15.97 5.76
N PRO A 71 8.70 15.99 6.85
CA PRO A 71 9.53 17.16 7.18
C PRO A 71 10.68 17.37 6.18
N VAL A 72 11.26 16.29 5.66
CA VAL A 72 12.37 16.36 4.69
C VAL A 72 11.87 16.88 3.34
N LEU A 73 10.68 16.45 2.93
CA LEU A 73 10.05 16.89 1.70
C LEU A 73 9.62 18.37 1.78
N ALA A 74 9.11 18.82 2.94
CA ALA A 74 8.79 20.23 3.17
C ALA A 74 10.03 21.11 3.04
N ALA A 75 11.13 20.77 3.72
CA ALA A 75 12.39 21.50 3.60
C ALA A 75 12.93 21.55 2.15
N LYS A 76 12.80 20.46 1.39
CA LYS A 76 13.23 20.41 -0.02
C LYS A 76 12.30 21.15 -0.97
N THR A 77 11.01 21.26 -0.63
CA THR A 77 10.04 22.00 -1.44
C THR A 77 10.22 23.50 -1.26
N ASP A 78 10.51 23.99 -0.06
CA ASP A 78 10.82 25.41 0.20
C ASP A 78 12.11 25.86 -0.51
N GLU A 79 13.12 24.98 -0.61
CA GLU A 79 14.39 25.29 -1.27
C GLU A 79 14.34 25.25 -2.81
N GLY A 80 13.47 24.43 -3.40
CA GLY A 80 13.56 24.10 -4.83
C GLY A 80 12.26 23.74 -5.55
N GLY A 81 11.11 23.96 -4.90
CA GLY A 81 9.78 23.75 -5.47
C GLY A 81 9.48 22.30 -5.86
N ARG A 82 8.49 22.12 -6.75
CA ARG A 82 8.03 20.80 -7.23
C ARG A 82 9.15 19.90 -7.82
N PRO A 83 10.15 20.41 -8.58
CA PRO A 83 11.23 19.58 -9.11
C PRO A 83 12.07 18.90 -8.02
N ALA A 84 12.34 19.60 -6.91
CA ALA A 84 13.11 19.06 -5.79
C ALA A 84 12.35 17.93 -5.06
N ALA A 85 11.02 18.06 -4.95
CA ALA A 85 10.16 17.01 -4.41
C ALA A 85 10.21 15.72 -5.25
N PHE A 86 10.15 15.84 -6.59
CA PHE A 86 10.29 14.69 -7.49
C PHE A 86 11.69 14.06 -7.43
N ALA A 87 12.75 14.87 -7.32
CA ALA A 87 14.12 14.36 -7.17
C ALA A 87 14.29 13.54 -5.89
N PHE A 88 13.70 14.00 -4.78
CA PHE A 88 13.71 13.27 -3.51
C PHE A 88 12.92 11.96 -3.58
N LEU A 89 11.74 11.97 -4.20
CA LEU A 89 10.96 10.75 -4.42
C LEU A 89 11.73 9.73 -5.27
N ASN A 90 12.41 10.20 -6.32
CA ASN A 90 13.24 9.35 -7.17
C ASN A 90 14.46 8.79 -6.41
N TYR A 91 15.05 9.56 -5.49
CA TYR A 91 16.11 9.09 -4.59
C TYR A 91 15.63 7.94 -3.69
N ILE A 92 14.46 8.10 -3.04
CA ILE A 92 13.85 7.06 -2.22
C ILE A 92 13.57 5.82 -3.05
N LEU A 93 12.95 6.00 -4.22
CA LEU A 93 12.63 4.90 -5.11
C LEU A 93 13.88 4.12 -5.51
N ARG A 94 14.94 4.81 -5.94
CA ARG A 94 16.21 4.17 -6.31
C ARG A 94 16.86 3.41 -5.16
N ARG A 95 16.67 3.86 -3.91
CA ARG A 95 17.18 3.18 -2.71
C ARG A 95 16.33 1.98 -2.31
N MET A 96 15.00 2.07 -2.44
CA MET A 96 14.06 1.01 -2.02
C MET A 96 13.82 -0.06 -3.08
N LEU A 97 13.89 0.29 -4.37
CA LEU A 97 13.67 -0.63 -5.49
C LEU A 97 14.53 -1.90 -5.43
N PRO A 98 15.86 -1.86 -5.17
CA PRO A 98 16.66 -3.08 -5.07
C PRO A 98 16.23 -3.95 -3.88
N TRP A 99 15.81 -3.37 -2.75
CA TRP A 99 15.27 -4.13 -1.62
C TRP A 99 13.95 -4.80 -1.95
N MET A 100 13.07 -4.10 -2.66
CA MET A 100 11.78 -4.64 -3.09
C MET A 100 11.96 -5.79 -4.08
N ILE A 101 12.84 -5.62 -5.08
CA ILE A 101 13.18 -6.68 -6.02
C ILE A 101 13.84 -7.85 -5.29
N GLY A 102 14.81 -7.58 -4.40
CA GLY A 102 15.49 -8.60 -3.61
C GLY A 102 14.54 -9.42 -2.75
N LEU A 103 13.61 -8.78 -2.05
CA LEU A 103 12.59 -9.47 -1.25
C LEU A 103 11.65 -10.30 -2.12
N THR A 104 11.27 -9.77 -3.30
CA THR A 104 10.43 -10.48 -4.27
C THR A 104 11.11 -11.75 -4.75
N LEU A 105 12.38 -11.65 -5.16
CA LEU A 105 13.18 -12.80 -5.62
C LEU A 105 13.42 -13.80 -4.50
N LEU A 106 13.72 -13.34 -3.28
CA LEU A 106 13.92 -14.20 -2.11
C LEU A 106 12.64 -14.99 -1.79
N ALA A 107 11.49 -14.33 -1.79
CA ALA A 107 10.22 -14.99 -1.54
C ALA A 107 9.84 -15.99 -2.64
N ILE A 108 10.11 -15.68 -3.91
CA ILE A 108 9.95 -16.63 -5.02
C ILE A 108 10.90 -17.83 -4.83
N GLY A 109 12.15 -17.59 -4.47
CA GLY A 109 13.14 -18.65 -4.22
C GLY A 109 12.73 -19.56 -3.06
N VAL A 110 12.24 -18.99 -1.96
CA VAL A 110 11.70 -19.75 -0.82
C VAL A 110 10.46 -20.54 -1.23
N ALA A 111 9.55 -19.94 -2.00
CA ALA A 111 8.34 -20.62 -2.48
C ALA A 111 8.68 -21.78 -3.41
N LEU A 112 9.63 -21.61 -4.34
CA LEU A 112 10.12 -22.69 -5.20
C LEU A 112 10.81 -23.80 -4.38
N GLY A 113 11.64 -23.44 -3.39
CA GLY A 113 12.23 -24.41 -2.48
C GLY A 113 11.16 -25.19 -1.71
N TRP A 114 10.14 -24.51 -1.20
CA TRP A 114 9.01 -25.14 -0.53
C TRP A 114 8.23 -26.08 -1.46
N LEU A 115 8.04 -25.70 -2.72
CA LEU A 115 7.37 -26.54 -3.73
C LEU A 115 8.11 -27.85 -3.97
N LEU A 116 9.45 -27.82 -3.98
CA LEU A 116 10.29 -29.01 -4.17
C LEU A 116 10.28 -29.96 -2.97
N LEU A 117 10.08 -29.44 -1.75
CA LEU A 117 9.96 -30.25 -0.53
C LEU A 117 8.51 -30.63 -0.17
N ALA A 118 7.52 -30.02 -0.82
CA ALA A 118 6.12 -30.19 -0.49
C ALA A 118 5.57 -31.54 -0.98
N THR A 119 5.32 -32.45 -0.04
CA THR A 119 4.61 -33.73 -0.29
C THR A 119 3.08 -33.58 -0.29
N ASN A 120 2.56 -32.52 0.31
CA ASN A 120 1.11 -32.26 0.40
C ASN A 120 0.67 -31.28 -0.70
N LEU A 121 -0.44 -31.60 -1.38
CA LEU A 121 -1.07 -30.76 -2.41
C LEU A 121 -1.35 -29.32 -1.92
N GLU A 122 -1.71 -29.14 -0.65
CA GLU A 122 -1.97 -27.81 -0.07
C GLU A 122 -0.74 -26.89 -0.06
N ASN A 123 0.42 -27.44 0.26
CA ASN A 123 1.68 -26.68 0.29
C ASN A 123 2.15 -26.31 -1.12
N GLN A 124 1.75 -27.07 -2.13
CA GLN A 124 2.04 -26.78 -3.54
C GLN A 124 1.21 -25.59 -4.04
N TYR A 125 -0.10 -25.57 -3.77
CA TYR A 125 -0.95 -24.43 -4.11
C TYR A 125 -0.51 -23.13 -3.40
N ALA A 126 -0.08 -23.24 -2.13
CA ALA A 126 0.45 -22.12 -1.37
C ALA A 126 1.68 -21.48 -2.01
N ALA A 127 2.63 -22.32 -2.42
CA ALA A 127 3.86 -21.90 -3.08
C ALA A 127 3.57 -21.30 -4.47
N GLU A 128 2.73 -21.93 -5.29
CA GLU A 128 2.35 -21.41 -6.61
C GLU A 128 1.69 -20.04 -6.53
N LEU A 129 0.72 -19.87 -5.64
CA LEU A 129 0.06 -18.59 -5.44
C LEU A 129 1.04 -17.52 -4.98
N THR A 130 1.98 -17.86 -4.09
CA THR A 130 3.04 -16.93 -3.66
C THR A 130 3.91 -16.47 -4.83
N ILE A 131 4.30 -17.40 -5.72
CA ILE A 131 5.11 -17.09 -6.91
C ILE A 131 4.39 -16.11 -7.85
N TRP A 132 3.08 -16.28 -8.04
CA TRP A 132 2.29 -15.37 -8.89
C TRP A 132 2.01 -14.01 -8.25
N CYS A 133 1.89 -13.96 -6.92
CA CYS A 133 1.51 -12.73 -6.21
C CYS A 133 2.69 -11.84 -5.84
N MET A 134 3.88 -12.41 -5.67
CA MET A 134 5.06 -11.63 -5.27
C MET A 134 5.49 -10.56 -6.30
N PRO A 135 5.50 -10.82 -7.62
CA PRO A 135 5.86 -9.83 -8.64
C PRO A 135 5.01 -8.56 -8.62
N TYR A 136 3.82 -8.62 -8.02
CA TYR A 136 2.93 -7.48 -7.84
C TYR A 136 3.40 -6.52 -6.72
N MET A 137 4.22 -6.98 -5.77
CA MET A 137 4.69 -6.17 -4.64
C MET A 137 5.48 -4.92 -5.07
N PRO A 138 6.48 -5.00 -5.98
CA PRO A 138 7.19 -3.80 -6.41
C PRO A 138 6.28 -2.73 -7.00
N ILE A 139 5.31 -3.17 -7.82
CA ILE A 139 4.38 -2.29 -8.53
C ILE A 139 3.48 -1.55 -7.53
N ILE A 140 2.88 -2.27 -6.58
CA ILE A 140 1.95 -1.67 -5.62
C ILE A 140 2.64 -0.72 -4.63
N CYS A 141 3.89 -1.02 -4.27
CA CYS A 141 4.72 -0.17 -3.43
C CYS A 141 5.13 1.12 -4.13
N ILE A 142 5.44 1.08 -5.44
CA ILE A 142 5.67 2.28 -6.25
C ILE A 142 4.40 3.13 -6.29
N ALA A 143 3.25 2.53 -6.61
CA ALA A 143 1.97 3.24 -6.64
C ALA A 143 1.64 3.89 -5.27
N ALA A 144 1.93 3.20 -4.17
CA ALA A 144 1.74 3.73 -2.81
C ALA A 144 2.67 4.92 -2.50
N LEU A 145 3.93 4.86 -2.92
CA LEU A 145 4.89 5.97 -2.81
C LEU A 145 4.40 7.22 -3.55
N PHE A 146 3.92 7.08 -4.78
CA PHE A 146 3.34 8.19 -5.55
C PHE A 146 2.06 8.74 -4.90
N THR A 147 1.18 7.85 -4.44
CA THR A 147 -0.06 8.24 -3.73
C THR A 147 0.25 9.02 -2.46
N SER A 148 1.25 8.58 -1.69
CA SER A 148 1.76 9.28 -0.51
C SER A 148 2.31 10.66 -0.87
N ALA A 149 3.12 10.76 -1.92
CA ALA A 149 3.68 12.04 -2.37
C ALA A 149 2.60 13.04 -2.81
N VAL A 150 1.57 12.59 -3.56
CA VAL A 150 0.43 13.42 -3.94
C VAL A 150 -0.37 13.88 -2.72
N ASN A 151 -0.62 12.99 -1.77
CA ASN A 151 -1.32 13.34 -0.53
C ASN A 151 -0.54 14.35 0.31
N LEU A 152 0.78 14.26 0.32
CA LEU A 152 1.65 15.25 0.96
C LEU A 152 1.56 16.60 0.26
N CYS A 153 1.83 16.66 -1.04
CA CYS A 153 1.75 17.91 -1.81
C CYS A 153 0.34 18.54 -1.75
N GLY A 154 -0.74 17.75 -1.72
CA GLY A 154 -2.11 18.25 -1.61
C GLY A 154 -2.44 18.84 -0.23
N ARG A 155 -1.89 18.30 0.86
CA ARG A 155 -2.04 18.86 2.22
C ARG A 155 -1.17 20.10 2.41
N PHE A 156 0.04 20.11 1.86
CA PHE A 156 0.96 21.25 1.94
C PHE A 156 0.56 22.41 1.02
N GLY A 157 0.05 22.13 -0.18
CA GLY A 157 -0.50 23.18 -1.03
C GLY A 157 -1.65 23.94 -0.35
N LEU A 158 -2.46 23.27 0.46
CA LEU A 158 -3.49 23.93 1.29
C LEU A 158 -2.91 24.72 2.47
N ALA A 159 -1.77 24.31 3.02
CA ALA A 159 -1.09 25.04 4.09
C ALA A 159 -0.36 26.29 3.55
N GLU A 160 0.21 26.19 2.36
CA GLU A 160 0.91 27.29 1.66
C GLU A 160 -0.06 28.39 1.21
N ILE A 161 -1.24 28.02 0.70
CA ILE A 161 -2.32 28.98 0.37
C ILE A 161 -2.90 29.65 1.62
N ALA A 162 -2.77 29.04 2.80
CA ALA A 162 -3.26 29.63 4.05
C ALA A 162 -2.26 30.62 4.70
N SER A 163 -1.00 30.64 4.24
CA SER A 163 0.04 31.56 4.71
C SER A 163 0.32 32.74 3.75
N SER A 164 -0.41 32.84 2.64
CA SER A 164 -0.37 33.97 1.69
C SER A 164 -1.66 34.78 1.74
#